data_AF-A0A1A2RTY5-F1
#
_entry.id   AF-A0A1A2RTY5-F1
#
_cell.length_a   1.000
_cell.length_b   1.000
_cell.length_c   1.000
_cell.angle_alpha   90.00
_cell.angle_beta   90.00
_cell.angle_gamma   90.00
#
_symmetry.space_group_name_H-M   'P 1'
#
loop_
_entity.id
_entity.type
_entity.pdbx_description
1 polymer ?
#
loop_
_entity_poly.entity_id
_entity_poly.type
_entity_poly.pdbx_seq_one_letter_code
_entity_poly.pdbx_strand_id
1 'polypeptide(L)'
;MNFNSSHSGPGAGSFRAPHSGAGPSGDAAPTERLSLGGAPRIASPPPAAQQGRTQRTRRTVDLPAPTHRALDIWQREAADRLGVARVTGQEVLTALIDQLLVDPKLTAQITRAIKDRR
;
A
#
# COMPACT_ATOMS: atom_id res chain seq x y z
N MET A 1 37.89 -7.51 -30.35
CA MET A 1 37.61 -6.38 -29.44
C MET A 1 38.18 -5.13 -30.08
N ASN A 2 37.31 -4.20 -30.47
CA ASN A 2 37.71 -2.92 -31.04
C ASN A 2 36.61 -1.93 -30.65
N PHE A 3 36.93 -0.82 -29.97
CA PHE A 3 36.47 0.52 -30.32
C PHE A 3 37.22 1.56 -29.46
N ASN A 4 38.12 2.20 -30.20
CA ASN A 4 38.78 3.48 -30.07
C ASN A 4 38.22 4.51 -29.05
N SER A 5 39.13 5.01 -28.21
CA SER A 5 39.04 6.28 -27.46
C SER A 5 38.87 7.48 -28.40
N SER A 6 38.18 8.54 -27.96
CA SER A 6 38.73 9.91 -27.91
C SER A 6 37.74 10.90 -27.30
N HIS A 7 38.23 11.55 -26.26
CA HIS A 7 37.71 12.71 -25.56
C HIS A 7 38.01 14.00 -26.34
N SER A 8 37.06 14.94 -26.40
CA SER A 8 37.28 16.37 -26.66
C SER A 8 36.07 17.19 -26.20
N GLY A 9 36.29 18.12 -25.26
CA GLY A 9 35.27 19.01 -24.66
C GLY A 9 34.96 20.27 -25.48
N PRO A 10 34.86 21.46 -24.84
CA PRO A 10 33.75 21.96 -24.03
C PRO A 10 33.06 23.19 -24.68
N GLY A 11 31.84 23.56 -24.29
CA GLY A 11 31.21 24.80 -24.80
C GLY A 11 29.84 25.11 -24.22
N ALA A 12 29.72 26.32 -23.67
CA ALA A 12 28.59 26.88 -22.94
C ALA A 12 27.26 26.94 -23.72
N GLY A 13 26.15 26.91 -22.98
CA GLY A 13 24.82 27.21 -23.51
C GLY A 13 23.72 27.03 -22.47
N SER A 14 23.56 28.00 -21.57
CA SER A 14 22.34 28.13 -20.77
C SER A 14 21.13 28.33 -21.68
N PHE A 15 20.18 27.40 -21.68
CA PHE A 15 18.87 27.62 -22.28
C PHE A 15 17.73 27.44 -21.27
N ARG A 16 17.10 28.59 -21.09
CA ARG A 16 15.99 29.05 -20.28
C ARG A 16 14.70 28.25 -20.50
N ALA A 17 13.93 28.08 -19.41
CA ALA A 17 12.57 27.56 -19.39
C ALA A 17 11.57 28.50 -20.11
N PRO A 18 10.53 27.97 -20.79
CA PRO A 18 9.39 28.78 -21.18
C PRO A 18 8.46 29.00 -19.98
N HIS A 19 8.54 30.21 -19.44
CA HIS A 19 7.45 30.91 -18.77
C HIS A 19 6.15 30.91 -19.60
N SER A 20 5.09 30.27 -19.10
CA SER A 20 3.74 30.47 -19.62
C SER A 20 3.03 31.55 -18.79
N GLY A 21 2.89 32.74 -19.40
CA GLY A 21 1.71 33.61 -19.30
C GLY A 21 1.43 34.36 -17.99
N ALA A 22 1.83 35.63 -17.93
CA ALA A 22 1.11 36.71 -17.23
C ALA A 22 0.75 37.75 -18.31
N GLY A 23 -0.41 38.40 -18.39
CA GLY A 23 -1.65 38.49 -17.59
C GLY A 23 -2.69 39.23 -18.49
N PRO A 24 -3.41 40.28 -18.03
CA PRO A 24 -4.36 40.40 -16.92
C PRO A 24 -5.73 40.94 -17.42
N SER A 25 -6.82 40.73 -16.67
CA SER A 25 -8.08 41.53 -16.63
C SER A 25 -9.07 40.70 -15.81
N GLY A 26 -9.54 41.08 -14.62
CA GLY A 26 -10.12 42.37 -14.28
C GLY A 26 -11.64 42.20 -14.28
N ASP A 27 -12.21 41.73 -13.17
CA ASP A 27 -13.45 42.27 -12.58
C ASP A 27 -13.78 41.53 -11.27
N ALA A 28 -13.90 42.29 -10.18
CA ALA A 28 -14.39 41.82 -8.91
C ALA A 28 -15.87 42.21 -8.80
N ALA A 29 -16.77 41.24 -8.65
CA ALA A 29 -18.13 41.47 -8.18
C ALA A 29 -18.74 40.21 -7.51
N PRO A 30 -19.68 40.36 -6.57
CA PRO A 30 -19.81 39.52 -5.38
C PRO A 30 -21.02 38.57 -5.36
N THR A 31 -21.04 37.70 -4.33
CA THR A 31 -22.18 37.04 -3.66
C THR A 31 -23.58 37.32 -4.21
N GLU A 32 -24.35 36.26 -4.54
CA GLU A 32 -25.69 35.94 -4.00
C GLU A 32 -26.12 34.55 -4.54
N ARG A 33 -26.09 33.50 -3.70
CA ARG A 33 -26.63 32.17 -4.05
C ARG A 33 -27.98 32.02 -3.33
N LEU A 34 -29.04 32.38 -4.04
CA LEU A 34 -30.42 32.38 -3.58
C LEU A 34 -30.83 31.01 -3.01
N SER A 35 -31.38 31.04 -1.79
CA SER A 35 -32.10 29.95 -1.15
C SER A 35 -33.56 30.00 -1.58
N LEU A 36 -34.02 29.01 -2.36
CA LEU A 36 -35.43 28.81 -2.72
C LEU A 36 -35.71 27.30 -2.78
N GLY A 37 -36.65 26.85 -1.94
CA GLY A 37 -37.37 25.60 -2.18
C GLY A 37 -37.21 24.54 -1.10
N GLY A 38 -37.95 24.70 0.01
CA GLY A 38 -38.27 23.58 0.89
C GLY A 38 -39.19 22.59 0.17
N ALA A 39 -38.80 21.32 0.16
CA ALA A 39 -39.66 20.19 -0.17
C ALA A 39 -39.56 19.14 0.95
N PRO A 40 -40.68 18.54 1.39
CA PRO A 40 -40.68 17.60 2.50
C PRO A 40 -39.96 16.32 2.11
N ARG A 41 -39.04 15.90 2.98
CA ARG A 41 -38.21 14.70 2.78
C ARG A 41 -39.12 13.50 2.99
N ILE A 42 -39.56 12.89 1.89
CA ILE A 42 -40.28 11.62 1.86
C ILE A 42 -39.43 10.59 2.61
N ALA A 43 -40.04 9.90 3.55
CA ALA A 43 -39.41 8.97 4.49
C ALA A 43 -38.48 7.97 3.80
N SER A 44 -37.21 7.95 4.22
CA SER A 44 -36.28 6.89 3.88
C SER A 44 -36.76 5.57 4.50
N PRO A 45 -36.84 4.45 3.75
CA PRO A 45 -37.11 3.15 4.35
C PRO A 45 -35.97 2.75 5.31
N PRO A 46 -36.26 1.95 6.36
CA PRO A 46 -35.24 1.56 7.35
C PRO A 46 -34.12 0.78 6.67
N PRO A 47 -32.85 0.95 7.09
CA PRO A 47 -31.75 0.20 6.51
C PRO A 47 -31.99 -1.28 6.75
N ALA A 48 -32.14 -2.02 5.64
CA ALA A 48 -32.19 -3.46 5.64
C ALA A 48 -31.03 -4.01 6.50
N ALA A 49 -31.39 -4.91 7.41
CA ALA A 49 -30.48 -5.59 8.31
C ALA A 49 -29.19 -5.97 7.59
N GLN A 50 -28.09 -5.31 7.96
CA GLN A 50 -26.76 -5.66 7.51
C GLN A 50 -26.44 -7.03 8.13
N GLN A 51 -26.77 -8.07 7.37
CA GLN A 51 -26.35 -9.44 7.63
C GLN A 51 -24.84 -9.44 7.90
N GLY A 52 -24.48 -10.07 9.02
CA GLY A 52 -23.21 -9.94 9.73
C GLY A 52 -21.99 -9.74 8.83
N ARG A 53 -21.52 -8.50 8.77
CA ARG A 53 -20.22 -8.17 8.21
C ARG A 53 -19.20 -8.80 9.16
N THR A 54 -18.65 -9.97 8.80
CA THR A 54 -17.58 -10.62 9.56
C THR A 54 -16.48 -9.60 9.81
N GLN A 55 -16.34 -9.19 11.07
CA GLN A 55 -15.43 -8.11 11.43
C GLN A 55 -14.01 -8.62 11.25
N ARG A 56 -13.32 -8.11 10.23
CA ARG A 56 -11.94 -8.49 9.94
C ARG A 56 -11.02 -7.89 11.01
N THR A 57 -10.56 -8.71 11.93
CA THR A 57 -9.57 -8.30 12.95
C THR A 57 -8.20 -8.11 12.30
N ARG A 58 -7.62 -6.92 12.46
CA ARG A 58 -6.26 -6.60 11.99
C ARG A 58 -5.26 -6.86 13.13
N ARG A 59 -4.18 -7.57 12.84
CA ARG A 59 -3.02 -7.73 13.73
C ARG A 59 -1.79 -7.16 13.03
N THR A 60 -1.05 -6.33 13.74
CA THR A 60 0.22 -5.74 13.28
C THR A 60 1.37 -6.45 14.00
N VAL A 61 2.47 -6.68 13.31
CA VAL A 61 3.68 -7.31 13.86
C VAL A 61 4.86 -6.40 13.56
N ASP A 62 5.56 -5.97 14.61
CA ASP A 62 6.80 -5.21 14.46
C ASP A 62 7.94 -6.17 14.11
N LEU A 63 8.46 -5.99 12.90
CA LEU A 63 9.55 -6.78 12.35
C LEU A 63 10.74 -5.84 12.12
N PRO A 64 11.95 -6.19 12.60
CA PRO A 64 13.15 -5.44 12.24
C PRO A 64 13.31 -5.39 10.71
N ALA A 65 13.83 -4.27 10.19
CA ALA A 65 14.11 -4.09 8.76
C ALA A 65 14.82 -5.28 8.08
N PRO A 66 15.87 -5.91 8.67
CA PRO A 66 16.50 -7.08 8.06
C PRO A 66 15.56 -8.29 7.97
N THR A 67 14.71 -8.51 8.97
CA THR A 67 13.73 -9.61 8.97
C THR A 67 12.65 -9.38 7.91
N HIS A 68 12.19 -8.14 7.75
CA HIS A 68 11.23 -7.80 6.69
C HIS A 68 11.82 -8.03 5.29
N ARG A 69 13.11 -7.71 5.08
CA ARG A 69 13.81 -7.99 3.82
C ARG A 69 13.96 -9.49 3.55
N ALA A 70 14.32 -10.27 4.58
CA ALA A 70 14.42 -11.72 4.44
C ALA A 70 13.07 -12.35 4.06
N LEU A 71 11.96 -11.86 4.64
CA LEU A 71 10.62 -12.31 4.29
C LEU A 71 10.27 -12.01 2.83
N ASP A 72 10.54 -10.79 2.36
CA ASP A 72 10.25 -10.37 0.98
C ASP A 72 11.00 -11.23 -0.06
N ILE A 73 12.26 -11.56 0.21
CA ILE A 73 13.05 -12.47 -0.64
C ILE A 73 12.41 -13.87 -0.66
N TRP A 74 12.10 -14.40 0.52
CA TRP A 74 11.48 -15.72 0.62
C TRP A 74 10.12 -15.78 -0.10
N GLN A 75 9.32 -14.72 -0.04
CA GLN A 75 8.02 -14.66 -0.72
C GLN A 75 8.15 -14.73 -2.23
N ARG A 76 9.17 -14.08 -2.79
CA ARG A 76 9.47 -14.18 -4.22
C ARG A 76 9.84 -15.61 -4.60
N GLU A 77 10.75 -16.23 -3.85
CA GLU A 77 11.11 -17.64 -4.09
C GLU A 77 9.93 -18.60 -3.91
N ALA A 78 9.06 -18.36 -2.92
CA ALA A 78 7.86 -19.15 -2.71
C ALA A 78 6.88 -18.99 -3.88
N ALA A 79 6.72 -17.78 -4.41
CA ALA A 79 5.90 -17.51 -5.58
C ALA A 79 6.42 -18.27 -6.81
N ASP A 80 7.73 -18.23 -7.05
CA ASP A 80 8.39 -18.96 -8.13
C ASP A 80 8.16 -20.49 -8.01
N ARG A 81 8.26 -21.05 -6.80
CA ARG A 81 8.04 -22.49 -6.54
C ARG A 81 6.59 -22.91 -6.71
N LEU A 82 5.65 -22.05 -6.32
CA LEU A 82 4.22 -22.30 -6.43
C LEU A 82 3.68 -22.00 -7.84
N GLY A 83 4.47 -21.35 -8.70
CA GLY A 83 4.04 -20.91 -10.03
C GLY A 83 3.00 -19.78 -10.00
N VAL A 84 2.94 -19.01 -8.90
CA VAL A 84 2.01 -17.89 -8.74
C VAL A 84 2.72 -16.56 -8.93
N ALA A 85 1.97 -15.53 -9.32
CA ALA A 85 2.54 -14.21 -9.59
C ALA A 85 3.11 -13.52 -8.34
N ARG A 86 2.54 -13.77 -7.15
CA ARG A 86 3.01 -13.21 -5.88
C ARG A 86 2.49 -14.01 -4.70
N VAL A 87 3.26 -14.02 -3.63
CA VAL A 87 2.82 -14.46 -2.30
C VAL A 87 2.86 -13.25 -1.38
N THR A 88 1.72 -12.87 -0.80
CA THR A 88 1.62 -11.68 0.06
C THR A 88 1.95 -12.00 1.52
N GLY A 89 2.37 -11.00 2.29
CA GLY A 89 2.67 -11.18 3.73
C GLY A 89 1.47 -11.67 4.51
N GLN A 90 0.28 -11.26 4.08
CA GLN A 90 -0.95 -11.72 4.68
C GLN A 90 -1.19 -13.21 4.47
N GLU A 91 -0.99 -13.74 3.26
CA GLU A 91 -1.14 -15.18 2.98
C GLU A 91 -0.18 -16.01 3.83
N VAL A 92 1.07 -15.55 3.95
CA VAL A 92 2.07 -16.20 4.80
C VAL A 92 1.62 -16.20 6.27
N LEU A 93 1.20 -15.05 6.80
CA LEU A 93 0.77 -14.96 8.19
C LEU A 93 -0.49 -15.78 8.46
N THR A 94 -1.46 -15.77 7.56
CA THR A 94 -2.68 -16.60 7.68
C THR A 94 -2.32 -18.08 7.68
N ALA A 95 -1.51 -18.55 6.73
CA ALA A 95 -1.09 -19.95 6.66
C ALA A 95 -0.31 -20.39 7.92
N LEU A 96 0.58 -19.54 8.44
CA LEU A 96 1.31 -19.82 9.67
C LEU A 96 0.40 -19.91 10.90
N ILE A 97 -0.62 -19.06 10.99
CA ILE A 97 -1.60 -19.10 12.08
C ILE A 97 -2.45 -20.37 11.97
N ASP A 98 -2.92 -20.70 10.78
CA ASP A 98 -3.73 -21.90 10.56
C ASP A 98 -2.94 -23.17 10.92
N GLN A 99 -1.66 -23.25 10.51
CA GLN A 99 -0.79 -24.34 10.91
C GLN A 99 -0.51 -24.36 12.41
N LEU A 100 -0.29 -23.21 13.04
CA LEU A 100 -0.07 -23.12 14.48
C LEU A 100 -1.26 -23.67 15.27
N LEU A 101 -2.49 -23.47 14.79
CA LEU A 101 -3.70 -23.92 15.49
C LEU A 101 -4.01 -25.41 15.30
N VAL A 102 -3.44 -26.06 14.29
CA VAL A 102 -3.74 -27.47 13.94
C VAL A 102 -2.56 -28.40 14.24
N ASP A 103 -1.31 -27.94 14.11
CA ASP A 103 -0.11 -28.76 14.34
C ASP A 103 0.44 -28.59 15.77
N PRO A 104 0.31 -29.62 16.64
CA PRO A 104 0.85 -29.56 18.01
C PRO A 104 2.38 -29.48 18.04
N LYS A 105 3.08 -29.99 17.02
CA LYS A 105 4.54 -29.91 16.93
C LYS A 105 4.99 -28.48 16.66
N LEU A 106 4.31 -27.78 15.76
CA LEU A 106 4.58 -26.36 15.49
C LEU A 106 4.28 -25.49 16.71
N THR A 107 3.19 -25.78 17.42
CA THR A 107 2.86 -25.13 18.71
C THR A 107 3.97 -25.28 19.74
N ALA A 108 4.47 -26.51 19.94
CA ALA A 108 5.54 -26.78 20.89
C ALA A 108 6.83 -26.05 20.52
N GLN A 109 7.19 -26.04 19.23
CA GLN A 109 8.37 -25.33 18.72
C GLN A 109 8.28 -23.82 18.96
N ILE A 110 7.15 -23.20 18.62
CA ILE A 110 6.95 -21.76 18.84
C ILE A 110 6.95 -21.44 20.34
N THR A 111 6.28 -22.25 21.16
CA THR A 111 6.27 -22.07 22.62
C THR A 111 7.68 -22.10 23.19
N ARG A 112 8.52 -23.04 22.75
CA ARG A 112 9.93 -23.10 23.16
C ARG A 112 10.71 -21.87 22.69
N ALA A 113 10.57 -21.47 21.43
CA ALA A 113 11.26 -20.30 20.89
C ALA A 113 10.86 -18.97 21.55
N ILE A 114 9.64 -18.90 22.13
CA ILE A 114 9.18 -17.76 22.95
C ILE A 114 9.83 -17.83 24.34
N LYS A 115 9.87 -19.02 24.97
CA LYS A 115 10.53 -19.20 26.28
C LYS A 115 12.01 -18.84 26.22
N ASP A 116 12.73 -19.25 25.18
CA ASP A 116 14.17 -18.99 25.04
C ASP A 116 14.48 -17.49 24.83
N ARG A 117 13.49 -16.66 24.51
CA ARG A 117 13.64 -15.21 24.29
C ARG A 117 13.19 -14.34 25.47
N ARG A 118 12.53 -14.92 26.48
CA ARG A 118 12.11 -14.23 27.70
C ARG A 118 13.10 -14.48 28.82
#